data_AF-A0A254QZS0-F1
#
_entry.id   AF-A0A254QZS0-F1
#
_cell.length_a   1.000
_cell.length_b   1.000
_cell.length_c   1.000
_cell.angle_alpha   90.00
_cell.angle_beta   90.00
_cell.angle_gamma   90.00
#
_symmetry.space_group_name_H-M   'P 1'
#
loop_
_entity.id
_entity.type
_entity.pdbx_description
1 polymer ?
#
loop_
_entity_poly.entity_id
_entity_poly.type
_entity_poly.pdbx_seq_one_letter_code
_entity_poly.pdbx_strand_id
1 'polypeptide(L)'
;MEVIDGKWIRARLSGKRGEQTRLAKFLNISTDKLAKTLSGNRNVQPSEVPLLLEFFKENIPVESDDQTEIYQQIGRLNTTGQRILRKQLDALLESPEFLRQSENTETDD
;
A
#
# COMPACT_ATOMS: atom_id res chain seq x y z
N MET A 1 -1.16 -12.04 3.10
CA MET A 1 -1.30 -10.64 2.62
C MET A 1 -2.50 -9.99 3.32
N GLU A 2 -2.26 -9.00 4.17
CA GLU A 2 -3.33 -8.28 4.88
C GLU A 2 -4.04 -7.31 3.92
N VAL A 3 -5.37 -7.36 3.85
CA VAL A 3 -6.16 -6.49 2.97
C VAL A 3 -6.51 -5.20 3.73
N ILE A 4 -6.03 -4.06 3.24
CA ILE A 4 -6.33 -2.74 3.83
C ILE A 4 -7.69 -2.27 3.31
N ASP A 5 -8.75 -2.57 4.05
CA ASP A 5 -10.13 -2.23 3.73
C ASP A 5 -10.84 -1.48 4.88
N GLY A 6 -12.16 -1.26 4.75
CA GLY A 6 -12.95 -0.64 5.80
C GLY A 6 -12.94 -1.39 7.14
N LYS A 7 -12.79 -2.72 7.14
CA LYS A 7 -12.69 -3.51 8.37
C LYS A 7 -11.32 -3.33 9.02
N TRP A 8 -10.25 -3.32 8.22
CA TRP A 8 -8.88 -3.03 8.68
C TRP A 8 -8.81 -1.66 9.37
N ILE A 9 -9.42 -0.64 8.77
CA ILE A 9 -9.46 0.72 9.33
C ILE A 9 -10.27 0.73 10.63
N ARG A 10 -11.45 0.09 10.65
CA ARG A 10 -12.30 0.03 11.86
C ARG A 10 -11.58 -0.62 13.04
N ALA A 11 -10.84 -1.70 12.81
CA ALA A 11 -10.11 -2.40 13.85
C ALA A 11 -9.04 -1.53 14.53
N ARG A 12 -8.54 -0.50 13.84
CA ARG A 12 -7.48 0.41 14.31
C ARG A 12 -8.00 1.75 14.82
N LEU A 13 -9.28 2.06 14.61
CA LEU A 13 -9.91 3.23 15.22
C LEU A 13 -10.14 2.97 16.72
N SER A 14 -9.70 3.91 17.56
CA SER A 14 -9.90 3.84 19.01
C SER A 14 -11.32 4.19 19.44
N GLY A 15 -12.15 4.69 18.52
CA GLY A 15 -13.52 5.12 18.80
C GLY A 15 -13.61 6.51 19.45
N LYS A 16 -12.48 7.22 19.58
CA LYS A 16 -12.45 8.57 20.13
C LYS A 16 -13.20 9.54 19.23
N ARG A 17 -13.99 10.44 19.84
CA ARG A 17 -14.72 11.47 19.12
C ARG A 17 -13.76 12.31 18.26
N GLY A 18 -14.11 12.48 16.99
CA GLY A 18 -13.34 13.25 16.01
C GLY A 18 -12.15 12.52 15.37
N GLU A 19 -11.87 11.27 15.74
CA GLU A 19 -10.79 10.49 15.13
C GLU A 19 -11.03 10.23 13.63
N GLN A 20 -12.26 9.87 13.25
CA GLN A 20 -12.63 9.71 11.84
C GLN A 20 -12.49 11.03 11.06
N THR A 21 -12.81 12.18 11.67
CA THR A 21 -12.61 13.48 11.03
C THR A 21 -11.14 13.78 10.81
N ARG A 22 -10.28 13.46 11.77
CA ARG A 22 -8.82 13.60 11.62
C ARG A 22 -8.29 12.68 10.53
N LEU A 23 -8.75 11.43 10.49
CA LEU A 23 -8.37 10.47 9.46
C LEU A 23 -8.80 10.95 8.06
N ALA A 24 -10.05 11.38 7.90
CA ALA A 24 -10.55 11.91 6.63
C ALA A 24 -9.73 13.12 6.16
N LYS A 25 -9.39 14.03 7.08
CA LYS A 25 -8.54 15.18 6.79
C LYS A 25 -7.12 14.76 6.38
N PHE A 26 -6.55 13.76 7.05
CA PHE A 26 -5.21 13.25 6.74
C PHE A 26 -5.15 12.60 5.35
N LEU A 27 -6.18 11.84 5.00
CA LEU A 27 -6.33 11.22 3.67
C LEU A 27 -6.75 12.22 2.58
N ASN A 28 -7.00 13.48 2.93
CA ASN A 28 -7.54 14.51 2.04
C ASN A 28 -8.85 14.08 1.35
N ILE A 29 -9.75 13.43 2.10
CA ILE A 29 -11.08 13.03 1.63
C ILE A 29 -12.18 13.60 2.53
N SER A 30 -13.43 13.59 2.04
CA SER A 30 -14.58 13.95 2.86
C SER A 30 -14.87 12.86 3.90
N THR A 31 -15.48 13.26 5.02
CA THR A 31 -15.97 12.33 6.05
C THR A 31 -17.02 11.36 5.50
N ASP A 32 -17.84 11.79 4.52
CA ASP A 32 -18.77 10.91 3.80
C ASP A 32 -18.06 9.81 3.01
N LYS A 33 -16.97 10.15 2.30
CA LYS A 33 -16.16 9.15 1.59
C LYS A 33 -15.53 8.17 2.56
N LEU A 34 -15.01 8.65 3.69
CA LEU A 34 -14.48 7.77 4.74
C LEU A 34 -15.57 6.85 5.30
N ALA A 35 -16.77 7.38 5.59
CA ALA A 35 -17.89 6.57 6.08
C ALA A 35 -18.28 5.47 5.08
N LYS A 36 -18.30 5.76 3.78
CA LYS A 36 -18.52 4.76 2.72
C LYS A 36 -17.42 3.70 2.65
N THR A 37 -16.16 4.09 2.86
CA THR A 37 -15.05 3.14 2.95
C THR A 37 -15.23 2.23 4.15
N LEU A 38 -15.54 2.79 5.32
CA LEU A 38 -15.77 2.00 6.53
C LEU A 38 -16.95 1.04 6.32
N SER A 39 -18.07 1.50 5.73
CA SER A 39 -19.24 0.66 5.47
C SER A 39 -19.04 -0.41 4.38
N GLY A 40 -17.91 -0.40 3.67
CA GLY A 40 -17.63 -1.33 2.57
C GLY A 40 -18.28 -0.93 1.24
N ASN A 41 -18.92 0.24 1.18
CA ASN A 41 -19.52 0.78 -0.05
C ASN A 41 -18.49 1.44 -0.98
N ARG A 42 -17.24 1.54 -0.52
CA ARG A 42 -16.11 2.09 -1.26
C ARG A 42 -14.84 1.33 -0.90
N ASN A 43 -14.06 0.98 -1.91
CA ASN A 43 -12.73 0.41 -1.71
C ASN A 43 -11.70 1.50 -1.40
N VAL A 44 -10.75 1.17 -0.52
CA VAL A 44 -9.55 1.97 -0.30
C VAL A 44 -8.79 2.05 -1.62
N GLN A 45 -8.41 3.27 -2.02
CA GLN A 45 -7.65 3.47 -3.24
C GLN A 45 -6.17 3.18 -3.00
N PRO A 46 -5.41 2.70 -4.00
CA PRO A 46 -3.98 2.41 -3.84
C PRO A 46 -3.18 3.61 -3.31
N SER A 47 -3.53 4.84 -3.70
CA SER A 47 -2.89 6.06 -3.21
C SER A 47 -3.19 6.40 -1.75
N GLU A 48 -4.26 5.85 -1.18
CA GLU A 48 -4.67 6.06 0.22
C GLU A 48 -3.93 5.11 1.16
N VAL A 49 -3.43 3.98 0.67
CA VAL A 49 -2.77 2.95 1.48
C VAL A 49 -1.55 3.51 2.23
N PRO A 50 -0.57 4.18 1.61
CA PRO A 50 0.59 4.70 2.34
C PRO A 50 0.19 5.68 3.45
N LEU A 51 -0.83 6.50 3.21
CA LEU A 51 -1.33 7.49 4.17
C LEU A 51 -2.06 6.81 5.34
N LEU A 52 -2.78 5.73 5.10
CA LEU A 52 -3.39 4.94 6.16
C LEU A 52 -2.32 4.35 7.09
N LEU A 53 -1.25 3.81 6.53
CA LEU A 53 -0.13 3.24 7.29
C LEU A 53 0.58 4.31 8.13
N GLU A 54 0.86 5.46 7.52
CA GLU A 54 1.46 6.60 8.22
C GLU A 54 0.58 7.10 9.37
N PHE A 55 -0.73 7.24 9.14
CA PHE A 55 -1.67 7.72 10.15
C PHE A 55 -1.72 6.80 11.38
N PHE A 56 -1.76 5.48 11.16
CA PHE A 56 -1.82 4.50 12.24
C PHE A 56 -0.43 4.18 12.83
N LYS A 57 0.65 4.77 12.30
CA LYS A 57 2.04 4.47 12.66
C LYS A 57 2.35 2.97 12.55
N GLU A 58 1.67 2.30 11.64
CA GLU A 58 1.84 0.90 11.33
C GLU A 58 2.95 0.82 10.29
N ASN A 59 4.14 0.39 10.71
CA ASN A 59 5.03 -0.26 9.76
C ASN A 59 4.40 -1.62 9.50
N ILE A 60 3.72 -1.78 8.37
CA ILE A 60 3.50 -3.14 7.87
C ILE A 60 4.90 -3.72 7.70
N PRO A 61 5.27 -4.78 8.43
CA PRO A 61 6.43 -5.55 8.03
C PRO A 61 6.09 -6.06 6.64
N VAL A 62 6.68 -5.45 5.61
CA VAL A 62 6.60 -5.99 4.26
C VAL A 62 7.23 -7.36 4.41
N GLU A 63 6.41 -8.42 4.34
CA GLU A 63 6.83 -9.82 4.49
C GLU A 63 7.73 -10.17 3.31
N SER A 64 8.98 -9.72 3.40
CA SER A 64 10.20 -10.12 2.72
C SER A 64 11.23 -9.10 3.23
N ASP A 65 12.16 -9.54 4.07
CA ASP A 65 13.30 -8.71 4.50
C ASP A 65 13.93 -7.99 3.29
N ASP A 66 13.99 -8.69 2.15
CA ASP A 66 14.46 -8.19 0.86
C ASP A 66 13.69 -6.97 0.32
N GLN A 67 12.35 -6.94 0.38
CA GLN A 67 11.58 -5.82 -0.17
C GLN A 67 11.72 -4.57 0.70
N THR A 68 11.65 -4.73 2.02
CA THR A 68 11.87 -3.63 2.96
C THR A 68 13.27 -3.07 2.79
N GLU A 69 14.27 -3.94 2.67
CA GLU A 69 15.65 -3.54 2.45
C GLU A 69 15.83 -2.82 1.12
N ILE A 70 15.23 -3.31 0.03
CA ILE A 70 15.25 -2.63 -1.28
C ILE A 70 14.65 -1.22 -1.17
N TYR A 71 13.50 -1.05 -0.52
CA TYR A 71 12.89 0.28 -0.35
C TYR A 71 13.79 1.24 0.45
N GLN A 72 14.42 0.75 1.52
CA GLN A 72 15.37 1.55 2.30
C GLN A 72 16.62 1.93 1.49
N GLN A 73 17.17 0.99 0.71
CA GLN A 73 18.34 1.22 -0.13
C GLN A 73 18.03 2.23 -1.24
N ILE A 74 16.85 2.15 -1.86
CA ILE A 74 16.39 3.13 -2.87
C ILE A 74 16.32 4.54 -2.26
N GLY A 75 15.81 4.67 -1.03
CA GLY A 75 15.73 5.95 -0.32
C GLY A 75 17.08 6.60 -0.04
N ARG A 76 18.19 5.83 -0.05
CA ARG A 76 19.56 6.34 0.14
C ARG A 76 20.20 6.84 -1.16
N LEU A 77 19.61 6.55 -2.31
CA LEU A 77 20.15 6.97 -3.61
C LEU A 77 19.82 8.45 -3.88
N ASN A 78 20.81 9.17 -4.43
CA ASN A 78 20.56 10.49 -5.01
C ASN A 78 19.85 10.38 -6.37
N THR A 79 19.46 11.51 -6.97
CA THR A 79 18.73 11.56 -8.24
C THR A 79 19.41 10.82 -9.39
N THR A 80 20.75 10.88 -9.47
CA THR A 80 21.51 10.15 -10.49
C THR A 80 21.42 8.63 -10.28
N GLY A 81 21.58 8.18 -9.03
CA GLY A 81 21.46 6.77 -8.66
C GLY A 81 20.06 6.22 -8.93
N GLN A 82 19.01 6.96 -8.55
CA GLN A 82 17.62 6.58 -8.83
C GLN A 82 17.34 6.45 -10.33
N ARG A 83 17.90 7.35 -11.16
CA ARG A 83 17.74 7.29 -12.62
C ARG A 83 18.43 6.07 -13.23
N ILE A 84 19.60 5.69 -12.73
CA ILE A 84 20.31 4.48 -13.18
C ILE A 84 19.52 3.24 -12.78
N LEU A 85 19.09 3.15 -11.52
CA LEU A 85 18.29 2.04 -11.02
C LEU A 85 17.02 1.86 -11.85
N ARG A 86 16.33 2.97 -12.18
CA ARG A 86 15.14 2.91 -13.03
C ARG A 86 15.40 2.26 -14.38
N LYS A 87 16.49 2.65 -15.08
CA LYS A 87 16.85 2.04 -16.37
C LYS A 87 17.12 0.53 -16.25
N GLN A 88 17.78 0.11 -15.18
CA GLN A 88 18.07 -1.31 -14.94
C GLN A 88 16.79 -2.08 -14.61
N LEU A 89 15.89 -1.50 -13.82
CA LEU A 89 14.59 -2.08 -13.53
C LEU A 89 13.74 -2.20 -14.79
N ASP A 90 13.71 -1.18 -15.64
CA ASP A 90 13.00 -1.22 -16.92
C ASP A 90 13.52 -2.40 -17.79
N ALA A 91 14.84 -2.58 -17.88
CA ALA A 91 15.43 -3.73 -18.60
C ALA A 91 15.09 -5.08 -17.98
N LEU A 92 15.05 -5.19 -16.64
CA LEU A 92 14.65 -6.43 -15.97
C LEU A 92 13.17 -6.77 -16.20
N LEU A 93 12.29 -5.77 -16.32
CA LEU A 93 10.87 -5.97 -16.59
C LEU A 93 10.59 -6.34 -18.05
N GLU A 94 11.51 -6.05 -18.97
CA GLU A 94 11.46 -6.53 -20.35
C GLU A 94 11.85 -8.02 -20.47
N SER A 95 12.50 -8.58 -19.43
CA SER A 95 12.91 -9.99 -19.34
C SER A 95 11.79 -10.86 -18.73
N PRO A 96 11.12 -11.73 -19.51
CA PRO A 96 9.98 -12.51 -19.05
C PRO A 96 10.33 -13.53 -17.95
N GLU A 97 11.60 -13.94 -17.83
CA GLU A 97 12.10 -14.83 -16.77
C GLU A 97 12.05 -14.23 -15.36
N PHE A 98 11.99 -12.90 -15.24
CA PHE A 98 11.90 -12.19 -13.96
C PHE A 98 10.50 -11.70 -13.63
N LEU A 99 9.53 -11.92 -14.53
CA LEU A 99 8.14 -11.65 -14.28
C LEU A 99 7.52 -12.82 -13.53
N ARG A 100 6.66 -12.53 -12.53
CA ARG A 100 5.86 -13.57 -11.88
C ARG A 100 5.02 -14.25 -12.95
N GLN A 101 5.24 -15.55 -13.16
CA GLN A 101 4.31 -16.37 -13.91
C GLN A 101 3.00 -16.35 -13.12
N SER A 102 1.93 -15.88 -13.75
CA SER A 102 0.58 -16.08 -13.21
C SER A 102 0.43 -17.58 -13.01
N GLU A 103 0.37 -18.05 -11.77
CA GLU A 103 -0.08 -19.41 -11.50
C GLU A 103 -1.47 -19.53 -12.13
N ASN A 104 -1.55 -20.24 -13.26
CA ASN A 104 -2.80 -20.73 -13.78
C ASN A 104 -3.38 -21.63 -12.70
N THR A 105 -4.35 -21.13 -11.95
CA THR A 105 -5.35 -21.98 -11.32
C THR A 105 -6.15 -22.66 -12.44
N GLU A 106 -5.58 -23.73 -13.00
CA GLU A 106 -6.36 -24.84 -13.53
C GLU A 106 -7.12 -25.41 -12.33
N THR A 107 -8.33 -24.90 -12.12
CA THR A 107 -9.39 -25.68 -11.48
C THR A 107 -10.06 -26.42 -12.62
N ASP A 108 -9.58 -27.62 -12.89
CA ASP A 108 -10.25 -28.59 -13.77
C ASP A 108 -10.87 -29.68 -12.86
N ASP A 109 -12.19 -29.82 -13.02
CA ASP A 109 -13.16 -30.85 -12.60
C ASP A 109 -13.04 -31.60 -11.25
#